data_AF-A0A6B3HN43-F1
#
_entry.id   AF-A0A6B3HN43-F1
#
_cell.length_a   1.000
_cell.length_b   1.000
_cell.length_c   1.000
_cell.angle_alpha   90.00
_cell.angle_beta   90.00
_cell.angle_gamma   90.00
#
_symmetry.space_group_name_H-M   'P 1'
#
loop_
_entity.id
_entity.type
_entity.pdbx_description
1 polymer ?
#
loop_
_entity_poly.entity_id
_entity_poly.type
_entity_poly.pdbx_seq_one_letter_code
_entity_poly.pdbx_strand_id
1 'polypeptide(L)' 'HDLYMAHNAGMRCVAVTYGIHSPAQLAAAKPTWTVQTFPAAVEQILNAA' A
#
# COMPACT_ATOMS: atom_id res chain seq x y z
N HIS A 1 6.23 2.20 -8.10
CA HIS A 1 6.47 0.95 -8.86
C HIS A 1 6.06 -0.27 -8.06
N ASP A 2 6.45 -0.34 -6.79
CA ASP A 2 6.21 -1.46 -5.88
C ASP A 2 4.74 -1.91 -5.82
N LEU A 3 3.80 -0.96 -5.71
CA LEU A 3 2.36 -1.28 -5.68
C LEU A 3 1.88 -1.99 -6.95
N TYR A 4 2.32 -1.53 -8.14
CA TYR A 4 1.98 -2.18 -9.40
C TYR A 4 2.62 -3.57 -9.51
N MET A 5 3.88 -3.70 -9.07
CA MET A 5 4.57 -5.00 -9.08
C MET A 5 3.86 -6.01 -8.17
N ALA A 6 3.51 -5.62 -6.94
CA ALA A 6 2.80 -6.48 -5.99
C ALA A 6 1.39 -6.83 -6.48
N HIS A 7 0.63 -5.84 -6.98
CA HIS A 7 -0.71 -6.07 -7.53
C HIS A 7 -0.70 -7.05 -8.70
N ASN A 8 0.21 -6.86 -9.66
CA ASN A 8 0.33 -7.75 -10.83
C ASN A 8 0.83 -9.15 -10.47
N ALA A 9 1.52 -9.30 -9.33
CA ALA A 9 1.90 -10.59 -8.77
C ALA A 9 0.76 -11.27 -7.97
N GLY A 10 -0.43 -10.66 -7.89
CA GLY A 10 -1.55 -11.17 -7.09
C GLY A 10 -1.31 -11.06 -5.58
N MET A 11 -0.35 -10.24 -5.14
CA MET A 11 -0.05 -10.03 -3.73
C MET A 11 -0.92 -8.92 -3.15
N ARG A 12 -1.28 -9.06 -1.87
CA ARG A 12 -1.81 -7.94 -1.09
C ARG A 12 -0.71 -6.90 -0.91
N CYS A 13 -1.05 -5.62 -1.03
CA CYS A 13 -0.08 -4.54 -0.87
C CYS A 13 -0.65 -3.35 -0.08
N VAL A 14 0.23 -2.66 0.63
CA VAL A 14 -0.11 -1.50 1.45
C VAL A 14 0.56 -0.26 0.87
N ALA A 15 -0.21 0.75 0.52
CA ALA A 15 0.30 2.06 0.15
C ALA A 15 0.53 2.91 1.41
N VAL A 16 1.68 3.57 1.50
CA VAL A 16 1.99 4.52 2.58
C VAL A 16 2.11 5.93 2.02
N THR A 17 1.40 6.90 2.62
CA THR A 17 1.19 8.23 2.02
C THR A 17 2.30 9.24 2.27
N TYR A 18 3.26 8.98 3.18
CA TYR A 18 4.34 9.94 3.48
C TYR A 18 5.46 10.01 2.41
N GLY A 19 5.32 9.26 1.31
CA GLY A 19 6.32 9.17 0.25
C GLY A 19 6.20 10.26 -0.83
N ILE A 20 6.93 10.05 -1.94
CA ILE A 20 6.98 10.97 -3.09
C ILE A 20 5.69 11.01 -3.93
N HIS A 21 4.80 10.03 -3.75
CA HIS A 21 3.58 9.89 -4.56
C HIS A 21 2.37 10.53 -3.89
N SER A 22 1.59 11.27 -4.66
CA SER A 22 0.32 11.82 -4.19
C SER A 22 -0.71 10.73 -3.88
N PRO A 23 -1.73 11.02 -3.03
CA PRO A 23 -2.81 10.07 -2.76
C PRO A 23 -3.52 9.55 -4.02
N ALA A 24 -3.72 10.40 -5.03
CA ALA A 24 -4.32 10.02 -6.30
C ALA A 24 -3.46 9.01 -7.08
N GLN A 25 -2.13 9.21 -7.11
CA GLN A 25 -1.20 8.27 -7.76
C GLN A 25 -1.14 6.93 -7.02
N LEU A 26 -1.21 6.94 -5.69
CA LEU A 26 -1.27 5.71 -4.89
C LEU A 26 -2.58 4.94 -5.15
N ALA A 27 -3.72 5.63 -5.20
CA ALA A 27 -5.01 5.01 -5.49
C ALA A 27 -5.08 4.36 -6.88
N ALA A 28 -4.45 4.97 -7.89
CA ALA A 28 -4.37 4.41 -9.25
C ALA A 28 -3.67 3.04 -9.29
N ALA A 29 -2.77 2.76 -8.35
CA ALA A 29 -2.09 1.48 -8.22
C ALA A 29 -2.91 0.40 -7.51
N LYS A 30 -4.16 0.69 -7.11
CA LYS A 30 -5.11 -0.24 -6.49
C LYS A 30 -4.51 -1.05 -5.32
N PRO A 31 -3.95 -0.37 -4.29
CA PRO A 31 -3.44 -1.07 -3.13
C PRO A 31 -4.58 -1.77 -2.36
N THR A 32 -4.27 -2.84 -1.65
CA THR A 32 -5.23 -3.50 -0.76
C THR A 32 -5.61 -2.59 0.40
N TRP A 33 -4.62 -1.87 0.95
CA TRP A 33 -4.82 -0.90 2.02
C TRP A 33 -3.99 0.37 1.78
N THR A 34 -4.45 1.49 2.33
CA THR A 34 -3.70 2.75 2.33
C THR A 34 -3.59 3.27 3.76
N VAL A 35 -2.38 3.61 4.19
CA VAL A 35 -2.10 4.06 5.56
C VAL A 35 -1.20 5.30 5.55
N GLN A 36 -1.21 6.05 6.65
CA GLN A 36 -0.45 7.30 6.77
C GLN A 36 0.99 7.09 7.25
N THR A 37 1.27 6.00 7.95
CA THR A 37 2.56 5.75 8.60
C THR A 37 3.02 4.31 8.40
N PHE A 38 4.32 4.08 8.54
CA PHE A 38 4.90 2.74 8.42
C PHE A 38 4.47 1.82 9.57
N PRO A 39 4.42 2.27 10.85
CA PRO A 39 3.85 1.45 11.92
C PRO A 39 2.43 0.96 11.63
N ALA A 40 1.56 1.82 11.07
CA ALA A 40 0.22 1.42 10.68
C ALA A 40 0.22 0.38 9.53
N ALA A 41 1.21 0.43 8.62
CA ALA A 41 1.37 -0.60 7.59
C ALA A 41 1.70 -1.97 8.20
N VAL A 42 2.61 -2.00 9.17
CA VAL A 42 2.99 -3.23 9.88
C VAL A 42 1.81 -3.79 10.65
N GLU A 43 1.08 -2.96 11.39
CA GLU A 43 -0.15 -3.36 12.09
C GLU A 43 -1.18 -3.94 11.12
N GLN A 44 -1.40 -3.29 9.98
CA GLN A 44 -2.34 -3.77 8.96
C GLN A 44 -1.94 -5.14 8.41
N ILE A 45 -0.64 -5.38 8.19
CA ILE A 45 -0.12 -6.67 7.71
C ILE A 45 -0.31 -7.76 8.75
N LEU A 46 -0.02 -7.48 10.02
CA LEU A 46 -0.16 -8.45 11.12
C LEU A 46 -1.62 -8.80 11.41
N ASN A 47 -2.54 -7.86 11.22
CA ASN A 47 -3.98 -8.05 11.47
C ASN A 47 -4.73 -8.66 10.27
N ALA A 48 -4.08 -8.80 9.11
CA ALA A 48 -4.70 -9.31 7.90
C ALA A 48 -4.71 -10.85 7.87
N ALA A 49 -5.52 -11.45 8.75
CA ALA A 49 -5.84 -12.88 8.75
C ALA A 49 -6.41 -13.36 7.39
#